data_AF-A0A7T5R5B7-F1
#
_entry.id   AF-A0A7T5R5B7-F1
#
_cell.length_a   1.000
_cell.length_b   1.000
_cell.length_c   1.000
_cell.angle_alpha   90.00
_cell.angle_beta   90.00
_cell.angle_gamma   90.00
#
_symmetry.space_group_name_H-M   'P 1'
#
loop_
_entity.id
_entity.type
_entity.pdbx_description
1 polymer ?
#
loop_
_entity_poly.entity_id
_entity_poly.type
_entity_poly.pdbx_seq_one_letter_code
_entity_poly.pdbx_strand_id
1 'polypeptide(L)'
;MTIWRGVAVVIFLLVSVLLLNAGSSAWDAQRIGKDARNFQEIQDRFVALAKEKGAEHAFEVLRAASLPPQTDLHLLGHTVGDELYRQKGVEGIALCSQDFRNACSHSIVIGALEEYGGEAALPRIREACETAPGRSGAYTMCYHGLGHGVFAFFDYDLPATVDFCKKTGTDGHGQQEYTECVGGAIMELVGGGGHDRSAWMKARVRYFSANDALAPCMSDLLPDPTKTLCLIYLTPRLLEVAGARLGAPDPAFFGTASSYCEAIPQERQDWRDACFGGFGKEFVPLAGKRDIRKVDRFSDDEFRTAISWCGLIVAADGRDACIADAVASIFWGGENDPEASFRFCALVSDQMRGACYMRLSKDIRSYGGGRTRKLCDRLPVEYRASCSV
;
A
#
# COMPACT_ATOMS: atom_id res chain seq x y z
N MET A 1 -55.74 -9.08 0.34
CA MET A 1 -54.86 -10.29 0.37
C MET A 1 -53.87 -10.37 -0.80
N THR A 2 -54.02 -9.61 -1.87
CA THR A 2 -53.16 -9.69 -3.07
C THR A 2 -51.78 -9.01 -2.92
N ILE A 3 -51.67 -7.93 -2.14
CA ILE A 3 -50.41 -7.16 -1.96
C ILE A 3 -49.35 -7.98 -1.20
N TRP A 4 -49.74 -8.77 -0.20
CA TRP A 4 -48.82 -9.58 0.60
C TRP A 4 -48.18 -10.74 -0.18
N ARG A 5 -48.88 -11.29 -1.19
CA ARG A 5 -48.31 -12.32 -2.07
C ARG A 5 -47.25 -11.76 -3.01
N GLY A 6 -47.40 -10.53 -3.50
CA GLY A 6 -46.40 -9.87 -4.34
C GLY A 6 -45.10 -9.59 -3.59
N VAL A 7 -45.20 -9.07 -2.35
CA VAL A 7 -44.03 -8.76 -1.52
C VAL A 7 -43.25 -10.03 -1.15
N ALA A 8 -43.92 -11.13 -0.80
CA ALA A 8 -43.26 -12.39 -0.47
C ALA A 8 -42.49 -12.99 -1.66
N VAL A 9 -43.03 -12.90 -2.88
CA VAL A 9 -42.35 -13.38 -4.10
C VAL A 9 -41.12 -12.54 -4.42
N VAL A 10 -41.20 -11.21 -4.29
CA VAL A 10 -40.05 -10.31 -4.50
C VAL A 10 -38.94 -10.58 -3.48
N ILE A 11 -39.29 -10.73 -2.19
CA ILE A 11 -38.31 -11.06 -1.15
C ILE A 11 -37.67 -12.43 -1.43
N PHE A 12 -38.44 -13.45 -1.80
CA PHE A 12 -37.90 -14.77 -2.11
C PHE A 12 -36.96 -14.77 -3.31
N LEU A 13 -37.29 -14.01 -4.37
CA LEU A 13 -36.43 -13.85 -5.54
C LEU A 13 -35.13 -13.11 -5.19
N LEU A 14 -35.19 -12.03 -4.40
CA LEU A 14 -34.01 -11.30 -3.95
C LEU A 14 -33.09 -12.17 -3.08
N VAL A 15 -33.66 -12.94 -2.14
CA VAL A 15 -32.89 -13.88 -1.30
C VAL A 15 -32.26 -14.97 -2.16
N SER A 16 -32.99 -15.50 -3.15
CA SER A 16 -32.45 -16.54 -4.05
C SER A 16 -31.29 -16.01 -4.90
N VAL A 17 -31.39 -14.79 -5.43
CA VAL A 17 -30.30 -14.15 -6.18
C VAL A 17 -29.08 -13.90 -5.29
N LEU A 18 -29.29 -13.41 -4.06
CA LEU A 18 -28.21 -13.20 -3.10
C LEU A 18 -27.49 -14.51 -2.73
N LEU A 19 -28.24 -15.59 -2.51
CA LEU A 19 -27.67 -16.91 -2.19
C LEU A 19 -26.93 -17.52 -3.39
N LEU A 20 -27.43 -17.34 -4.61
CA LEU A 20 -26.76 -17.79 -5.83
C LEU A 20 -25.44 -17.04 -6.08
N ASN A 21 -25.43 -15.72 -5.87
CA ASN A 21 -24.22 -14.91 -6.01
C ASN A 21 -23.18 -15.25 -4.92
N ALA A 22 -23.59 -15.39 -3.66
CA ALA A 22 -22.67 -15.78 -2.60
C ALA A 22 -22.05 -17.18 -2.83
N GLY A 23 -22.86 -18.12 -3.34
CA GLY A 23 -22.38 -19.46 -3.70
C GLY A 23 -21.39 -19.46 -4.86
N SER A 24 -21.58 -18.59 -5.86
CA SER A 24 -20.69 -18.51 -7.03
C SER A 24 -19.33 -17.91 -6.66
N SER A 25 -19.29 -16.85 -5.85
CA SER A 25 -18.01 -16.23 -5.44
C SER A 25 -17.17 -17.18 -4.59
N ALA A 26 -17.79 -17.93 -3.67
CA ALA A 26 -17.07 -18.91 -2.85
C ALA A 26 -16.45 -20.03 -3.70
N TRP A 27 -17.16 -20.49 -4.74
CA TRP A 27 -16.65 -21.51 -5.64
C TRP A 27 -15.49 -21.00 -6.51
N ASP A 28 -15.60 -19.78 -7.06
CA ASP A 28 -14.53 -19.17 -7.84
C ASP A 28 -13.29 -18.92 -6.97
N ALA A 29 -13.47 -18.42 -5.73
CA ALA A 29 -12.39 -18.16 -4.78
C ALA A 29 -11.56 -19.41 -4.42
N GLN A 30 -12.17 -20.59 -4.40
CA GLN A 30 -11.48 -21.85 -4.17
C GLN A 30 -10.67 -22.33 -5.38
N ARG A 31 -11.05 -21.91 -6.59
CA ARG A 31 -10.48 -22.44 -7.84
C ARG A 31 -9.51 -21.48 -8.52
N ILE A 32 -9.66 -20.17 -8.34
CA ILE A 32 -8.96 -19.16 -9.14
C ILE A 32 -7.43 -19.30 -9.03
N GLY A 33 -6.90 -19.56 -7.83
CA GLY A 33 -5.47 -19.77 -7.59
C GLY A 33 -5.01 -21.22 -7.72
N LYS A 34 -5.93 -22.18 -7.87
CA LYS A 34 -5.61 -23.61 -7.85
C LYS A 34 -4.77 -23.99 -9.08
N ASP A 35 -3.67 -24.70 -8.87
CA ASP A 35 -2.77 -25.20 -9.92
C ASP A 35 -2.18 -24.10 -10.83
N ALA A 36 -2.24 -22.83 -10.42
CA ALA A 36 -1.64 -21.73 -11.19
C ALA A 36 -0.12 -21.87 -11.20
N ARG A 37 0.50 -21.78 -12.40
CA ARG A 37 1.94 -22.05 -12.55
C ARG A 37 2.81 -20.85 -12.20
N ASN A 38 2.27 -19.65 -12.33
CA ASN A 38 2.96 -18.40 -12.07
C ASN A 38 1.95 -17.27 -11.81
N PHE A 39 2.47 -16.11 -11.43
CA PHE A 39 1.68 -14.93 -11.11
C PHE A 39 0.85 -14.41 -12.30
N GLN A 40 1.43 -14.39 -13.52
CA GLN A 40 0.74 -13.95 -14.72
C GLN A 40 -0.51 -14.79 -15.00
N GLU A 41 -0.43 -16.10 -14.82
CA GLU A 41 -1.59 -16.98 -14.99
C GLU A 41 -2.72 -16.66 -13.99
N ILE A 42 -2.39 -16.23 -12.77
CA ILE A 42 -3.39 -15.79 -11.79
C ILE A 42 -4.04 -14.48 -12.25
N GLN A 43 -3.25 -13.51 -12.73
CA GLN A 43 -3.77 -12.26 -13.29
C GLN A 43 -4.72 -12.51 -14.45
N ASP A 44 -4.32 -13.34 -15.42
CA ASP A 44 -5.12 -13.67 -16.60
C ASP A 44 -6.47 -14.31 -16.21
N ARG A 45 -6.47 -15.16 -15.18
CA ARG A 45 -7.68 -15.77 -14.65
C ARG A 45 -8.61 -14.74 -14.00
N PHE A 46 -8.09 -13.78 -13.24
CA PHE A 46 -8.89 -12.69 -12.67
C PHE A 46 -9.46 -11.76 -13.76
N VAL A 47 -8.69 -11.46 -14.81
CA VAL A 47 -9.16 -10.71 -15.97
C VAL A 47 -10.30 -11.47 -16.68
N ALA A 48 -10.14 -12.77 -16.92
CA ALA A 48 -11.17 -13.59 -17.52
C ALA A 48 -12.46 -13.63 -16.66
N LEU A 49 -12.30 -13.79 -15.34
CA LEU A 49 -13.41 -13.77 -14.40
C LEU A 49 -14.15 -12.42 -14.41
N ALA A 50 -13.41 -11.31 -14.43
CA ALA A 50 -13.99 -9.96 -14.48
C ALA A 50 -14.77 -9.74 -15.78
N LYS A 51 -14.28 -10.26 -16.92
CA LYS A 51 -14.98 -10.20 -18.22
C LYS A 51 -16.24 -11.07 -18.26
N GLU A 52 -16.20 -12.24 -17.64
CA GLU A 52 -17.31 -13.19 -17.63
C GLU A 52 -18.43 -12.79 -16.65
N LYS A 53 -18.05 -12.39 -15.43
CA LYS A 53 -18.98 -12.20 -14.30
C LYS A 53 -19.01 -10.78 -13.73
N GLY A 54 -18.20 -9.88 -14.27
CA GLY A 54 -18.07 -8.50 -13.79
C GLY A 54 -16.89 -8.32 -12.83
N ALA A 55 -16.27 -7.14 -12.88
CA ALA A 55 -15.10 -6.81 -12.07
C ALA A 55 -15.40 -6.73 -10.56
N GLU A 56 -16.62 -6.32 -10.18
CA GLU A 56 -17.08 -6.34 -8.78
C GLU A 56 -17.07 -7.77 -8.22
N HIS A 57 -17.53 -8.75 -9.01
CA HIS A 57 -17.45 -10.16 -8.62
C HIS A 57 -16.01 -10.64 -8.51
N ALA A 58 -15.15 -10.28 -9.47
CA ALA A 58 -13.73 -10.61 -9.41
C ALA A 58 -13.03 -10.02 -8.17
N PHE A 59 -13.43 -8.83 -7.75
CA PHE A 59 -12.93 -8.17 -6.54
C PHE A 59 -13.31 -8.96 -5.28
N GLU A 60 -14.58 -9.32 -5.14
CA GLU A 60 -15.03 -10.15 -4.01
C GLU A 60 -14.37 -11.53 -3.99
N VAL A 61 -14.14 -12.13 -5.17
CA VAL A 61 -13.38 -13.38 -5.29
C VAL A 61 -11.94 -13.19 -4.82
N LEU A 62 -11.25 -12.09 -5.19
CA LEU A 62 -9.88 -11.84 -4.74
C LEU A 62 -9.79 -11.70 -3.21
N ARG A 63 -10.81 -11.09 -2.56
CA ARG A 63 -10.86 -10.94 -1.09
C ARG A 63 -10.92 -12.29 -0.39
N ALA A 64 -11.63 -13.26 -0.97
CA ALA A 64 -11.83 -14.58 -0.38
C ALA A 64 -10.86 -15.66 -0.90
N ALA A 65 -10.13 -15.40 -2.00
CA ALA A 65 -9.38 -16.43 -2.72
C ALA A 65 -8.27 -17.07 -1.88
N SER A 66 -8.14 -18.38 -2.00
CA SER A 66 -6.94 -19.11 -1.58
C SER A 66 -5.94 -19.09 -2.72
N LEU A 67 -4.83 -18.39 -2.55
CA LEU A 67 -3.79 -18.23 -3.56
C LEU A 67 -2.50 -18.94 -3.12
N PRO A 68 -1.60 -19.28 -4.06
CA PRO A 68 -0.27 -19.77 -3.72
C PRO A 68 0.44 -18.82 -2.74
N PRO A 69 1.24 -19.34 -1.78
CA PRO A 69 2.03 -18.49 -0.89
C PRO A 69 2.92 -17.51 -1.66
N GLN A 70 3.20 -16.34 -1.07
CA GLN A 70 3.99 -15.27 -1.71
C GLN A 70 3.36 -14.66 -2.97
N THR A 71 2.10 -14.97 -3.28
CA THR A 71 1.36 -14.25 -4.33
C THR A 71 1.21 -12.78 -3.91
N ASP A 72 1.58 -11.87 -4.80
CA ASP A 72 1.46 -10.44 -4.56
C ASP A 72 -0.01 -10.00 -4.70
N LEU A 73 -0.72 -9.96 -3.58
CA LEU A 73 -2.12 -9.56 -3.55
C LEU A 73 -2.34 -8.10 -3.92
N HIS A 74 -1.35 -7.23 -3.65
CA HIS A 74 -1.45 -5.81 -4.01
C HIS A 74 -1.50 -5.68 -5.54
N LEU A 75 -0.60 -6.35 -6.25
CA LEU A 75 -0.57 -6.33 -7.71
C LEU A 75 -1.80 -7.00 -8.36
N LEU A 76 -2.39 -8.02 -7.71
CA LEU A 76 -3.70 -8.54 -8.16
C LEU A 76 -4.84 -7.54 -7.95
N GLY A 77 -4.78 -6.75 -6.88
CA GLY A 77 -5.72 -5.66 -6.63
C GLY A 77 -5.71 -4.62 -7.76
N HIS A 78 -4.53 -4.30 -8.31
CA HIS A 78 -4.41 -3.48 -9.52
C HIS A 78 -5.09 -4.15 -10.72
N THR A 79 -4.80 -5.42 -10.98
CA THR A 79 -5.40 -6.16 -12.11
C THR A 79 -6.93 -6.15 -12.09
N VAL A 80 -7.54 -6.37 -10.92
CA VAL A 80 -9.00 -6.30 -10.79
C VAL A 80 -9.51 -4.85 -10.88
N GLY A 81 -8.78 -3.90 -10.30
CA GLY A 81 -9.12 -2.47 -10.38
C GLY A 81 -9.12 -1.93 -11.81
N ASP A 82 -8.20 -2.38 -12.68
CA ASP A 82 -8.16 -2.00 -14.09
C ASP A 82 -9.43 -2.48 -14.83
N GLU A 83 -9.85 -3.72 -14.60
CA GLU A 83 -11.09 -4.24 -15.15
C GLU A 83 -12.32 -3.53 -14.58
N LEU A 84 -12.26 -3.11 -13.31
CA LEU A 84 -13.32 -2.32 -12.68
C LEU A 84 -13.45 -0.95 -13.34
N TYR A 85 -12.33 -0.26 -13.59
CA TYR A 85 -12.32 1.00 -14.34
C TYR A 85 -12.93 0.81 -15.73
N ARG A 86 -12.51 -0.20 -16.49
CA ARG A 86 -13.03 -0.48 -17.84
C ARG A 86 -14.55 -0.68 -17.86
N GLN A 87 -15.13 -1.21 -16.78
CA GLN A 87 -16.55 -1.53 -16.70
C GLN A 87 -17.39 -0.42 -16.07
N LYS A 88 -16.80 0.40 -15.19
CA LYS A 88 -17.54 1.34 -14.33
C LYS A 88 -17.02 2.78 -14.39
N GLY A 89 -15.92 3.05 -15.08
CA GLY A 89 -15.25 4.34 -15.05
C GLY A 89 -14.75 4.71 -13.66
N VAL A 90 -14.68 6.01 -13.40
CA VAL A 90 -14.25 6.59 -12.11
C VAL A 90 -15.18 6.22 -10.97
N GLU A 91 -16.46 5.99 -11.25
CA GLU A 91 -17.48 5.59 -10.28
C GLU A 91 -17.18 4.21 -9.67
N GLY A 92 -16.34 3.41 -10.32
CA GLY A 92 -15.85 2.14 -9.79
C GLY A 92 -15.09 2.28 -8.47
N ILE A 93 -14.52 3.46 -8.15
CA ILE A 93 -13.76 3.66 -6.91
C ILE A 93 -14.58 3.39 -5.65
N ALA A 94 -15.90 3.61 -5.69
CA ALA A 94 -16.81 3.36 -4.57
C ALA A 94 -16.93 1.87 -4.22
N LEU A 95 -16.52 0.96 -5.12
CA LEU A 95 -16.50 -0.48 -4.92
C LEU A 95 -15.13 -0.99 -4.44
N CYS A 96 -14.09 -0.15 -4.49
CA CYS A 96 -12.78 -0.48 -3.96
C CYS A 96 -12.77 -0.43 -2.43
N SER A 97 -11.82 -1.15 -1.84
CA SER A 97 -11.55 -1.14 -0.39
C SER A 97 -10.04 -1.20 -0.13
N GLN A 98 -9.66 -1.06 1.14
CA GLN A 98 -8.29 -1.22 1.62
C GLN A 98 -7.76 -2.67 1.60
N ASP A 99 -8.58 -3.68 1.27
CA ASP A 99 -8.23 -5.11 1.43
C ASP A 99 -6.89 -5.48 0.74
N PHE A 100 -6.51 -4.71 -0.28
CA PHE A 100 -5.26 -4.85 -1.03
C PHE A 100 -4.39 -3.60 -0.93
N ARG A 101 -4.39 -2.92 0.22
CA ARG A 101 -3.65 -1.66 0.43
C ARG A 101 -3.99 -0.60 -0.63
N ASN A 102 -5.28 -0.46 -0.94
CA ASN A 102 -5.84 0.50 -1.90
C ASN A 102 -5.43 0.29 -3.37
N ALA A 103 -4.86 -0.87 -3.74
CA ALA A 103 -4.48 -1.17 -5.13
C ALA A 103 -5.62 -1.01 -6.14
N CYS A 104 -6.86 -1.36 -5.76
CA CYS A 104 -8.02 -1.18 -6.62
C CYS A 104 -8.25 0.31 -6.97
N SER A 105 -8.23 1.19 -5.96
CA SER A 105 -8.41 2.63 -6.19
C SER A 105 -7.23 3.24 -6.95
N HIS A 106 -6.01 2.69 -6.81
CA HIS A 106 -4.87 3.09 -7.63
C HIS A 106 -5.20 2.93 -9.12
N SER A 107 -5.66 1.74 -9.51
CA SER A 107 -6.02 1.46 -10.91
C SER A 107 -7.15 2.34 -11.44
N ILE A 108 -8.11 2.72 -10.61
CA ILE A 108 -9.18 3.66 -11.02
C ILE A 108 -8.59 5.03 -11.41
N VAL A 109 -7.69 5.59 -10.60
CA VAL A 109 -7.10 6.91 -10.90
C VAL A 109 -6.07 6.86 -12.04
N ILE A 110 -5.41 5.72 -12.22
CA ILE A 110 -4.55 5.48 -13.40
C ILE A 110 -5.41 5.46 -14.66
N GLY A 111 -6.51 4.70 -14.67
CA GLY A 111 -7.43 4.66 -15.80
C GLY A 111 -8.02 6.04 -16.13
N ALA A 112 -8.36 6.83 -15.12
CA ALA A 112 -8.82 8.21 -15.30
C ALA A 112 -7.75 9.11 -15.94
N LEU A 113 -6.49 8.97 -15.51
CA LEU A 113 -5.37 9.69 -16.11
C LEU A 113 -5.18 9.31 -17.58
N GLU A 114 -5.26 8.02 -17.92
CA GLU A 114 -5.15 7.52 -19.28
C GLU A 114 -6.30 7.99 -20.18
N GLU A 115 -7.54 7.98 -19.68
CA GLU A 115 -8.73 8.35 -20.46
C GLU A 115 -8.82 9.86 -20.70
N TYR A 116 -8.62 10.67 -19.67
CA TYR A 116 -8.82 12.12 -19.75
C TYR A 116 -7.54 12.89 -20.09
N GLY A 117 -6.38 12.29 -19.86
CA GLY A 117 -5.07 12.82 -20.24
C GLY A 117 -4.56 13.95 -19.35
N GLY A 118 -3.38 13.77 -18.76
CA GLY A 118 -2.64 14.82 -18.07
C GLY A 118 -3.48 15.61 -17.06
N GLU A 119 -3.38 16.95 -17.10
CA GLU A 119 -4.03 17.82 -16.11
C GLU A 119 -5.56 17.81 -16.20
N ALA A 120 -6.11 17.50 -17.37
CA ALA A 120 -7.56 17.45 -17.57
C ALA A 120 -8.22 16.34 -16.72
N ALA A 121 -7.46 15.32 -16.32
CA ALA A 121 -7.92 14.25 -15.43
C ALA A 121 -8.04 14.68 -13.96
N LEU A 122 -7.30 15.71 -13.52
CA LEU A 122 -7.14 16.03 -12.09
C LEU A 122 -8.46 16.33 -11.35
N PRO A 123 -9.44 17.07 -11.91
CA PRO A 123 -10.71 17.28 -11.23
C PRO A 123 -11.46 15.96 -10.96
N ARG A 124 -11.43 15.02 -11.91
CA ARG A 124 -12.08 13.71 -11.78
C ARG A 124 -11.37 12.81 -10.79
N ILE A 125 -10.03 12.81 -10.82
CA ILE A 125 -9.21 12.07 -9.86
C ILE A 125 -9.47 12.58 -8.44
N ARG A 126 -9.53 13.91 -8.24
CA ARG A 126 -9.85 14.49 -6.93
C ARG A 126 -11.21 14.03 -6.41
N GLU A 127 -12.25 14.15 -7.23
CA GLU A 127 -13.61 13.69 -6.89
C GLU A 127 -13.63 12.19 -6.55
N ALA A 128 -12.93 11.37 -7.34
CA ALA A 128 -12.80 9.95 -7.07
C ALA A 128 -12.10 9.69 -5.72
N CYS A 129 -10.97 10.35 -5.44
CA CYS A 129 -10.25 10.18 -4.18
C CYS A 129 -11.05 10.64 -2.96
N GLU A 130 -11.86 11.70 -3.07
CA GLU A 130 -12.75 12.17 -2.01
C GLU A 130 -13.88 11.17 -1.70
N THR A 131 -14.27 10.36 -2.69
CA THR A 131 -15.34 9.35 -2.57
C THR A 131 -14.82 7.95 -2.29
N ALA A 132 -13.50 7.74 -2.28
CA ALA A 132 -12.87 6.46 -1.99
C ALA A 132 -13.21 5.96 -0.56
N PRO A 133 -13.66 4.70 -0.40
CA PRO A 133 -13.88 4.12 0.93
C PRO A 133 -12.57 4.01 1.72
N GLY A 134 -12.58 4.38 3.01
CA GLY A 134 -11.39 4.34 3.88
C GLY A 134 -10.86 5.71 4.34
N ARG A 135 -11.73 6.73 4.34
CA ARG A 135 -11.49 8.06 4.97
C ARG A 135 -10.19 8.71 4.48
N SER A 136 -9.49 9.42 5.38
CA SER A 136 -8.25 10.14 5.06
C SER A 136 -7.12 9.21 4.62
N GLY A 137 -7.07 7.96 5.13
CA GLY A 137 -6.06 6.99 4.70
C GLY A 137 -6.25 6.56 3.24
N ALA A 138 -7.49 6.31 2.81
CA ALA A 138 -7.79 6.00 1.42
C ALA A 138 -7.56 7.20 0.50
N TYR A 139 -7.90 8.41 0.94
CA TYR A 139 -7.66 9.64 0.19
C TYR A 139 -6.17 9.81 -0.15
N THR A 140 -5.28 9.67 0.84
CA THR A 140 -3.83 9.85 0.62
C THR A 140 -3.26 8.74 -0.26
N MET A 141 -3.69 7.49 -0.03
CA MET A 141 -3.28 6.35 -0.85
C MET A 141 -3.84 6.40 -2.28
N CYS A 142 -4.95 7.10 -2.50
CA CYS A 142 -5.46 7.34 -3.85
C CYS A 142 -4.46 8.17 -4.69
N TYR A 143 -3.89 9.24 -4.12
CA TYR A 143 -2.83 10.01 -4.77
C TYR A 143 -1.51 9.25 -4.88
N HIS A 144 -1.21 8.38 -3.92
CA HIS A 144 -0.11 7.42 -4.07
C HIS A 144 -0.31 6.55 -5.33
N GLY A 145 -1.51 5.99 -5.48
CA GLY A 145 -1.95 5.25 -6.66
C GLY A 145 -1.76 6.00 -7.98
N LEU A 146 -2.15 7.27 -8.01
CA LEU A 146 -1.96 8.15 -9.16
C LEU A 146 -0.50 8.22 -9.59
N GLY A 147 0.43 8.29 -8.64
CA GLY A 147 1.87 8.34 -8.88
C GLY A 147 2.40 7.24 -9.81
N HIS A 148 1.88 6.02 -9.66
CA HIS A 148 2.22 4.90 -10.54
C HIS A 148 1.89 5.20 -12.00
N GLY A 149 0.65 5.62 -12.26
CA GLY A 149 0.18 5.94 -13.59
C GLY A 149 0.86 7.15 -14.18
N VAL A 150 1.11 8.20 -13.38
CA VAL A 150 1.81 9.41 -13.85
C VAL A 150 3.20 9.06 -14.37
N PHE A 151 3.95 8.22 -13.66
CA PHE A 151 5.29 7.84 -14.11
C PHE A 151 5.26 7.11 -15.45
N ALA A 152 4.35 6.15 -15.63
CA ALA A 152 4.17 5.46 -16.92
C ALA A 152 3.63 6.40 -18.02
N PHE A 153 2.70 7.30 -17.70
CA PHE A 153 2.09 8.25 -18.63
C PHE A 153 3.10 9.22 -19.24
N PHE A 154 4.10 9.64 -18.47
CA PHE A 154 5.20 10.49 -18.93
C PHE A 154 6.42 9.68 -19.41
N ASP A 155 6.20 8.49 -19.98
CA ASP A 155 7.26 7.63 -20.53
C ASP A 155 8.42 7.35 -19.56
N TYR A 156 8.09 7.23 -18.27
CA TYR A 156 9.04 7.04 -17.17
C TYR A 156 10.07 8.18 -17.09
N ASP A 157 9.68 9.41 -17.40
CA ASP A 157 10.44 10.63 -17.15
C ASP A 157 10.17 11.16 -15.73
N LEU A 158 11.16 11.02 -14.83
CA LEU A 158 11.01 11.37 -13.43
C LEU A 158 10.83 12.89 -13.21
N PRO A 159 11.62 13.79 -13.83
CA PRO A 159 11.35 15.23 -13.79
C PRO A 159 9.93 15.61 -14.21
N ALA A 160 9.46 15.14 -15.37
CA ALA A 160 8.10 15.45 -15.84
C ALA A 160 7.03 14.92 -14.88
N THR A 161 7.27 13.76 -14.29
CA THR A 161 6.40 13.15 -13.28
C THR A 161 6.33 13.97 -12.00
N VAL A 162 7.47 14.45 -11.48
CA VAL A 162 7.52 15.33 -10.30
C VAL A 162 6.79 16.64 -10.58
N ASP A 163 7.01 17.24 -11.74
CA ASP A 163 6.34 18.48 -12.17
C ASP A 163 4.82 18.30 -12.27
N PHE A 164 4.36 17.14 -12.75
CA PHE A 164 2.93 16.82 -12.76
C PHE A 164 2.38 16.60 -11.34
N CYS A 165 3.04 15.75 -10.54
CA CYS A 165 2.62 15.44 -9.17
C CYS A 165 2.50 16.71 -8.32
N LYS A 166 3.37 17.71 -8.53
CA LYS A 166 3.30 19.00 -7.83
C LYS A 166 1.95 19.72 -8.01
N LYS A 167 1.27 19.50 -9.13
CA LYS A 167 -0.05 20.10 -9.44
C LYS A 167 -1.20 19.46 -8.67
N THR A 168 -0.95 18.31 -8.03
CA THR A 168 -1.96 17.62 -7.22
C THR A 168 -2.05 18.18 -5.79
N GLY A 169 -0.97 18.77 -5.28
CA GLY A 169 -0.86 19.23 -3.91
C GLY A 169 -1.84 20.34 -3.56
N THR A 170 -2.42 20.27 -2.37
CA THR A 170 -3.30 21.32 -1.84
C THR A 170 -2.85 21.79 -0.45
N ASP A 171 -3.10 23.07 -0.15
CA ASP A 171 -2.78 23.63 1.17
C ASP A 171 -3.66 23.01 2.28
N GLY A 172 -4.89 22.63 1.94
CA GLY A 172 -5.84 21.99 2.88
C GLY A 172 -5.34 20.65 3.42
N HIS A 173 -4.49 19.96 2.66
CA HIS A 173 -3.87 18.70 3.04
C HIS A 173 -2.35 18.81 3.25
N GLY A 174 -1.82 20.03 3.39
CA GLY A 174 -0.39 20.24 3.67
C GLY A 174 0.53 19.70 2.56
N GLN A 175 0.07 19.71 1.31
CA GLN A 175 0.79 19.20 0.13
C GLN A 175 1.01 17.68 0.13
N GLN A 176 0.24 16.92 0.92
CA GLN A 176 0.40 15.47 1.03
C GLN A 176 0.15 14.75 -0.31
N GLU A 177 -0.83 15.20 -1.11
CA GLU A 177 -1.16 14.62 -2.41
C GLU A 177 0.05 14.64 -3.35
N TYR A 178 0.80 15.74 -3.36
CA TYR A 178 2.02 15.89 -4.13
C TYR A 178 3.07 14.86 -3.68
N THR A 179 3.33 14.79 -2.38
CA THR A 179 4.36 13.88 -1.87
C THR A 179 4.01 12.41 -2.10
N GLU A 180 2.74 12.02 -1.91
CA GLU A 180 2.25 10.67 -2.15
C GLU A 180 2.33 10.29 -3.63
N CYS A 181 1.93 11.19 -4.52
CA CYS A 181 2.08 10.99 -5.98
C CYS A 181 3.54 10.72 -6.36
N VAL A 182 4.50 11.48 -5.81
CA VAL A 182 5.92 11.19 -6.06
C VAL A 182 6.34 9.86 -5.42
N GLY A 183 5.86 9.53 -4.22
CA GLY A 183 6.09 8.24 -3.58
C GLY A 183 5.65 7.04 -4.43
N GLY A 184 4.46 7.11 -5.03
CA GLY A 184 3.95 6.09 -5.95
C GLY A 184 4.79 5.95 -7.22
N ALA A 185 5.22 7.08 -7.81
CA ALA A 185 6.11 7.07 -8.96
C ALA A 185 7.46 6.39 -8.66
N ILE A 186 8.01 6.61 -7.45
CA ILE A 186 9.23 5.94 -7.02
C ILE A 186 9.01 4.44 -6.81
N MET A 187 7.87 4.03 -6.24
CA MET A 187 7.52 2.61 -6.12
C MET A 187 7.40 1.95 -7.51
N GLU A 188 6.84 2.66 -8.49
CA GLU A 188 6.79 2.21 -9.88
C GLU A 188 8.20 2.05 -10.49
N LEU A 189 9.11 3.00 -10.26
CA LEU A 189 10.52 2.88 -10.69
C LEU A 189 11.22 1.66 -10.07
N VAL A 190 10.95 1.38 -8.79
CA VAL A 190 11.59 0.29 -8.03
C VAL A 190 11.04 -1.09 -8.41
N GLY A 191 9.73 -1.24 -8.56
CA GLY A 191 9.10 -2.56 -8.65
C GLY A 191 8.12 -2.77 -9.82
N GLY A 192 7.84 -1.73 -10.60
CA GLY A 192 6.82 -1.74 -11.64
C GLY A 192 7.28 -2.23 -13.02
N GLY A 193 6.87 -1.49 -14.05
CA GLY A 193 7.16 -1.81 -15.45
C GLY A 193 6.20 -2.81 -16.07
N GLY A 194 4.98 -2.91 -15.52
CA GLY A 194 3.89 -3.71 -16.08
C GLY A 194 3.29 -3.10 -17.35
N HIS A 195 3.31 -1.77 -17.48
CA HIS A 195 2.77 -1.05 -18.64
C HIS A 195 3.70 -1.10 -19.87
N ASP A 196 4.97 -0.71 -19.70
CA ASP A 196 6.02 -0.82 -20.73
C ASP A 196 7.34 -1.21 -20.07
N ARG A 197 7.65 -2.51 -20.16
CA ARG A 197 8.85 -3.09 -19.56
C ARG A 197 10.14 -2.52 -20.15
N SER A 198 10.15 -2.17 -21.43
CA SER A 198 11.34 -1.68 -22.14
C SER A 198 11.66 -0.25 -21.71
N ALA A 199 10.65 0.62 -21.70
CA ALA A 199 10.79 2.00 -21.22
C ALA A 199 11.18 2.03 -19.73
N TRP A 200 10.50 1.24 -18.90
CA TRP A 200 10.83 1.11 -17.48
C TRP A 200 12.27 0.66 -17.21
N MET A 201 12.76 -0.36 -17.94
CA MET A 201 14.15 -0.81 -17.83
C MET A 201 15.14 0.32 -18.13
N LYS A 202 14.87 1.14 -19.16
CA LYS A 202 15.71 2.30 -19.51
C LYS A 202 15.67 3.36 -18.41
N ALA A 203 14.51 3.62 -17.81
CA ALA A 203 14.36 4.56 -16.71
C ALA A 203 15.15 4.11 -15.47
N ARG A 204 15.14 2.82 -15.14
CA ARG A 204 15.98 2.26 -14.07
C ARG A 204 17.46 2.50 -14.30
N VAL A 205 17.95 2.23 -15.51
CA VAL A 205 19.35 2.50 -15.87
C VAL A 205 19.67 3.99 -15.76
N ARG A 206 18.71 4.87 -16.11
CA ARG A 206 18.87 6.32 -16.07
C ARG A 206 18.92 6.86 -14.64
N TYR A 207 18.04 6.40 -13.74
CA TYR A 207 17.83 7.02 -12.43
C TYR A 207 18.47 6.26 -11.26
N PHE A 208 18.70 4.94 -11.39
CA PHE A 208 19.46 4.20 -10.40
C PHE A 208 20.94 4.24 -10.72
N SER A 209 21.71 4.82 -9.80
CA SER A 209 23.15 4.79 -9.85
C SER A 209 23.68 3.40 -9.45
N ALA A 210 24.74 2.97 -10.12
CA ALA A 210 25.50 1.78 -9.71
C ALA A 210 26.35 2.04 -8.46
N ASN A 211 26.70 3.30 -8.19
CA ASN A 211 27.62 3.71 -7.12
C ASN A 211 26.92 4.47 -5.99
N ASP A 212 25.63 4.71 -6.10
CA ASP A 212 24.82 5.38 -5.08
C ASP A 212 23.50 4.61 -4.89
N ALA A 213 23.41 3.90 -3.76
CA ALA A 213 22.26 3.09 -3.40
C ALA A 213 21.02 3.94 -3.07
N LEU A 214 21.19 5.22 -2.71
CA LEU A 214 20.12 6.14 -2.34
C LEU A 214 19.59 6.95 -3.54
N ALA A 215 20.18 6.79 -4.73
CA ALA A 215 19.66 7.38 -5.95
C ALA A 215 18.29 6.76 -6.33
N PRO A 216 17.31 7.57 -6.80
CA PRO A 216 17.39 9.01 -7.04
C PRO A 216 17.04 9.89 -5.83
N CYS A 217 16.62 9.30 -4.70
CA CYS A 217 16.06 10.01 -3.54
C CYS A 217 16.95 11.11 -2.97
N MET A 218 18.28 10.93 -3.03
CA MET A 218 19.23 11.92 -2.52
C MET A 218 19.78 12.88 -3.59
N SER A 219 19.31 12.77 -4.83
CA SER A 219 19.73 13.65 -5.93
C SER A 219 18.90 14.95 -5.99
N ASP A 220 19.38 15.92 -6.77
CA ASP A 220 18.66 17.18 -7.04
C ASP A 220 17.44 17.01 -7.94
N LEU A 221 17.21 15.80 -8.49
CA LEU A 221 16.01 15.49 -9.27
C LEU A 221 14.75 15.49 -8.39
N LEU A 222 14.91 15.24 -7.09
CA LEU A 222 13.80 15.15 -6.15
C LEU A 222 13.84 16.32 -5.16
N PRO A 223 12.77 17.14 -5.10
CA PRO A 223 12.66 18.22 -4.13
C PRO A 223 12.61 17.68 -2.69
N ASP A 224 13.17 18.43 -1.74
CA ASP A 224 13.23 18.04 -0.33
C ASP A 224 11.91 17.52 0.29
N PRO A 225 10.73 18.11 0.01
CA PRO A 225 9.47 17.61 0.55
C PRO A 225 9.12 16.16 0.14
N THR A 226 9.67 15.66 -0.98
CA THR A 226 9.33 14.32 -1.51
C THR A 226 10.33 13.26 -1.09
N LYS A 227 11.50 13.65 -0.57
CA LYS A 227 12.59 12.74 -0.23
C LYS A 227 12.21 11.74 0.85
N THR A 228 11.42 12.14 1.84
CA THR A 228 10.91 11.25 2.89
C THR A 228 10.13 10.07 2.28
N LEU A 229 9.14 10.32 1.41
CA LEU A 229 8.41 9.22 0.78
C LEU A 229 9.26 8.44 -0.22
N CYS A 230 10.13 9.12 -0.98
CA CYS A 230 11.08 8.41 -1.85
C CYS A 230 11.89 7.37 -1.08
N LEU A 231 12.46 7.77 0.07
CA LEU A 231 13.29 6.91 0.92
C LEU A 231 12.49 5.75 1.53
N ILE A 232 11.25 5.99 1.96
CA ILE A 232 10.35 4.93 2.46
C ILE A 232 10.09 3.86 1.39
N TYR A 233 9.92 4.27 0.13
CA TYR A 233 9.62 3.34 -0.98
C TYR A 233 10.87 2.82 -1.69
N LEU A 234 12.08 3.26 -1.31
CA LEU A 234 13.34 2.80 -1.91
C LEU A 234 13.81 1.43 -1.37
N THR A 235 13.28 0.96 -0.25
CA THR A 235 13.75 -0.26 0.43
C THR A 235 13.91 -1.50 -0.48
N PRO A 236 12.98 -1.83 -1.40
CA PRO A 236 13.20 -2.98 -2.28
C PRO A 236 14.43 -2.81 -3.18
N ARG A 237 14.75 -1.58 -3.61
CA ARG A 237 16.01 -1.30 -4.34
C ARG A 237 17.23 -1.53 -3.45
N LEU A 238 17.19 -1.10 -2.18
CA LEU A 238 18.30 -1.32 -1.24
C LEU A 238 18.55 -2.83 -1.00
N LEU A 239 17.48 -3.61 -0.89
CA LEU A 239 17.54 -5.07 -0.81
C LEU A 239 18.17 -5.67 -2.08
N GLU A 240 17.77 -5.22 -3.26
CA GLU A 240 18.34 -5.67 -4.54
C GLU A 240 19.83 -5.35 -4.65
N VAL A 241 20.26 -4.14 -4.28
CA VAL A 241 21.67 -3.72 -4.29
C VAL A 241 22.50 -4.55 -3.31
N ALA A 242 21.94 -4.91 -2.16
CA ALA A 242 22.57 -5.82 -1.21
C ALA A 242 22.67 -7.28 -1.71
N GLY A 243 22.00 -7.62 -2.82
CA GLY A 243 22.00 -8.96 -3.42
C GLY A 243 20.78 -9.82 -3.10
N ALA A 244 19.77 -9.27 -2.43
CA ALA A 244 18.55 -10.01 -2.07
C ALA A 244 17.63 -10.21 -3.28
N ARG A 245 16.93 -11.36 -3.29
CA ARG A 245 15.87 -11.64 -4.27
C ARG A 245 14.54 -11.09 -3.77
N LEU A 246 13.99 -10.06 -4.42
CA LEU A 246 12.81 -9.34 -3.92
C LEU A 246 11.56 -10.20 -3.69
N GLY A 247 11.34 -11.25 -4.48
CA GLY A 247 10.18 -12.13 -4.29
C GLY A 247 10.20 -12.89 -2.95
N ALA A 248 11.38 -13.18 -2.41
CA ALA A 248 11.60 -13.85 -1.13
C ALA A 248 12.99 -13.49 -0.60
N PRO A 249 13.16 -12.28 -0.04
CA PRO A 249 14.48 -11.77 0.29
C PRO A 249 15.02 -12.51 1.52
N ASP A 250 16.28 -12.93 1.45
CA ASP A 250 16.96 -13.62 2.55
C ASP A 250 17.34 -12.61 3.65
N PRO A 251 16.97 -12.85 4.92
CA PRO A 251 17.32 -11.97 6.04
C PRO A 251 18.82 -11.70 6.19
N ALA A 252 19.70 -12.57 5.67
CA ALA A 252 21.13 -12.35 5.67
C ALA A 252 21.56 -11.03 4.98
N PHE A 253 20.74 -10.49 4.08
CA PHE A 253 21.02 -9.23 3.38
C PHE A 253 20.45 -7.99 4.07
N PHE A 254 19.60 -8.12 5.10
CA PHE A 254 18.90 -6.99 5.70
C PHE A 254 19.84 -6.01 6.40
N GLY A 255 20.85 -6.51 7.11
CA GLY A 255 21.89 -5.67 7.72
C GLY A 255 22.61 -4.82 6.67
N THR A 256 23.13 -5.45 5.61
CA THR A 256 23.81 -4.76 4.50
C THR A 256 22.90 -3.77 3.80
N ALA A 257 21.66 -4.15 3.47
CA ALA A 257 20.70 -3.26 2.81
C ALA A 257 20.39 -2.02 3.67
N SER A 258 20.19 -2.21 4.97
CA SER A 258 19.90 -1.10 5.88
C SER A 258 21.09 -0.17 6.10
N SER A 259 22.33 -0.67 6.01
CA SER A 259 23.53 0.17 6.19
C SER A 259 23.67 1.26 5.12
N TYR A 260 23.02 1.15 3.96
CA TYR A 260 23.00 2.23 2.97
C TYR A 260 22.33 3.50 3.49
N CYS A 261 21.36 3.38 4.41
CA CYS A 261 20.72 4.53 5.06
C CYS A 261 21.70 5.31 5.96
N GLU A 262 22.82 4.70 6.37
CA GLU A 262 23.81 5.38 7.20
C GLU A 262 24.56 6.50 6.48
N ALA A 263 24.56 6.49 5.13
CA ALA A 263 25.11 7.56 4.32
C ALA A 263 24.32 8.88 4.42
N ILE A 264 23.08 8.84 4.92
CA ILE A 264 22.28 10.04 5.18
C ILE A 264 22.83 10.75 6.44
N PRO A 265 23.16 12.05 6.39
CA PRO A 265 23.72 12.75 7.54
C PRO A 265 22.82 12.69 8.79
N GLN A 266 23.42 12.65 9.99
CA GLN A 266 22.71 12.57 11.27
C GLN A 266 21.81 13.81 11.52
N GLU A 267 22.17 14.94 10.92
CA GLU A 267 21.43 16.19 10.97
C GLU A 267 20.11 16.10 10.20
N ARG A 268 19.95 15.08 9.34
CA ARG A 268 18.74 14.78 8.56
C ARG A 268 18.02 13.56 9.12
N GLN A 269 17.69 13.62 10.41
CA GLN A 269 17.00 12.52 11.11
C GLN A 269 15.67 12.15 10.44
N ASP A 270 14.95 13.12 9.88
CA ASP A 270 13.72 12.91 9.11
C ASP A 270 13.91 11.94 7.93
N TRP A 271 15.02 12.09 7.19
CA TRP A 271 15.36 11.24 6.05
C TRP A 271 15.95 9.90 6.49
N ARG A 272 16.74 9.89 7.57
CA ARG A 272 17.23 8.63 8.16
C ARG A 272 16.07 7.76 8.62
N ASP A 273 15.14 8.34 9.39
CA ASP A 273 13.95 7.67 9.88
C ASP A 273 13.12 7.12 8.72
N ALA A 274 12.96 7.89 7.65
CA ALA A 274 12.26 7.44 6.44
C ALA A 274 12.94 6.24 5.76
N CYS A 275 14.26 6.29 5.56
CA CYS A 275 15.03 5.24 4.91
C CYS A 275 14.99 3.93 5.72
N PHE A 276 15.25 4.01 7.02
CA PHE A 276 15.17 2.84 7.91
C PHE A 276 13.73 2.37 8.11
N GLY A 277 12.78 3.30 8.19
CA GLY A 277 11.36 3.01 8.34
C GLY A 277 10.77 2.22 7.18
N GLY A 278 11.25 2.47 5.95
CA GLY A 278 10.91 1.66 4.78
C GLY A 278 11.14 0.16 4.97
N PHE A 279 12.17 -0.24 5.74
CA PHE A 279 12.38 -1.65 6.10
C PHE A 279 11.27 -2.19 6.99
N GLY A 280 10.84 -1.44 8.00
CA GLY A 280 9.69 -1.79 8.83
C GLY A 280 8.40 -1.98 8.02
N LYS A 281 8.17 -1.07 7.07
CA LYS A 281 7.04 -1.14 6.14
C LYS A 281 7.01 -2.44 5.34
N GLU A 282 8.18 -2.89 4.85
CA GLU A 282 8.36 -4.11 4.04
C GLU A 282 8.39 -5.40 4.88
N PHE A 283 8.99 -5.37 6.07
CA PHE A 283 9.15 -6.57 6.91
C PHE A 283 7.82 -7.15 7.39
N VAL A 284 6.83 -6.32 7.67
CA VAL A 284 5.49 -6.78 8.07
C VAL A 284 4.85 -7.68 7.00
N PRO A 285 4.60 -7.21 5.76
CA PRO A 285 4.02 -8.08 4.73
C PRO A 285 4.92 -9.26 4.38
N LEU A 286 6.24 -9.11 4.40
CA LEU A 286 7.16 -10.24 4.14
C LEU A 286 7.04 -11.34 5.20
N ALA A 287 6.90 -11.00 6.48
CA ALA A 287 6.72 -11.97 7.56
C ALA A 287 5.39 -12.74 7.40
N GLY A 288 4.33 -12.05 6.97
CA GLY A 288 3.03 -12.65 6.62
C GLY A 288 2.94 -13.25 5.22
N LYS A 289 4.07 -13.57 4.58
CA LYS A 289 4.14 -14.22 3.25
C LYS A 289 3.38 -13.45 2.17
N ARG A 290 3.40 -12.11 2.26
CA ARG A 290 2.75 -11.14 1.38
C ARG A 290 1.21 -11.20 1.36
N ASP A 291 0.56 -11.92 2.29
CA ASP A 291 -0.90 -11.84 2.46
C ASP A 291 -1.28 -10.65 3.35
N ILE A 292 -1.55 -9.51 2.69
CA ILE A 292 -1.89 -8.24 3.35
C ILE A 292 -3.36 -8.10 3.75
N ARG A 293 -4.23 -9.06 3.41
CA ARG A 293 -5.67 -8.97 3.72
C ARG A 293 -5.99 -9.13 5.21
N LYS A 294 -5.06 -9.73 5.96
CA LYS A 294 -5.27 -10.23 7.33
C LYS A 294 -4.11 -9.90 8.27
N VAL A 295 -3.48 -8.73 8.09
CA VAL A 295 -2.38 -8.28 8.96
C VAL A 295 -2.83 -8.23 10.44
N ASP A 296 -4.12 -7.95 10.67
CA ASP A 296 -4.75 -8.00 11.98
C ASP A 296 -4.74 -9.40 12.63
N ARG A 297 -4.71 -10.45 11.81
CA ARG A 297 -4.73 -11.85 12.23
C ARG A 297 -3.37 -12.53 12.20
N PHE A 298 -2.30 -11.80 11.93
CA PHE A 298 -0.95 -12.36 12.03
C PHE A 298 -0.71 -12.93 13.42
N SER A 299 -0.06 -14.08 13.47
CA SER A 299 0.41 -14.71 14.70
C SER A 299 1.48 -13.87 15.38
N ASP A 300 1.70 -14.11 16.68
CA ASP A 300 2.80 -13.50 17.40
C ASP A 300 4.16 -13.85 16.77
N ASP A 301 4.29 -15.03 16.16
CA ASP A 301 5.55 -15.43 15.52
C ASP A 301 5.82 -14.66 14.22
N GLU A 302 4.78 -14.33 13.45
CA GLU A 302 4.92 -13.44 12.29
C GLU A 302 5.33 -12.02 12.74
N PHE A 303 4.74 -11.50 13.81
CA PHE A 303 5.15 -10.22 14.39
C PHE A 303 6.57 -10.25 14.96
N ARG A 304 6.94 -11.29 15.71
CA ARG A 304 8.31 -11.48 16.22
C ARG A 304 9.33 -11.61 15.09
N THR A 305 8.95 -12.23 13.98
CA THR A 305 9.80 -12.32 12.79
C THR A 305 10.11 -10.92 12.25
N ALA A 306 9.10 -10.09 12.00
CA ALA A 306 9.31 -8.70 11.55
C ALA A 306 10.14 -7.87 12.56
N ILE A 307 9.87 -8.01 13.87
CA ILE A 307 10.64 -7.34 14.94
C ILE A 307 12.11 -7.79 14.92
N SER A 308 12.36 -9.09 14.76
CA SER A 308 13.71 -9.66 14.72
C SER A 308 14.51 -9.15 13.53
N TRP A 309 13.85 -8.92 12.39
CA TRP A 309 14.48 -8.35 11.20
C TRP A 309 14.83 -6.87 11.39
N CYS A 310 13.98 -6.07 12.05
CA CYS A 310 14.39 -4.73 12.48
C CYS A 310 15.61 -4.79 13.42
N GLY A 311 15.72 -5.82 14.25
CA GLY A 311 16.88 -6.05 15.12
C GLY A 311 18.21 -6.29 14.39
N LEU A 312 18.19 -6.61 13.08
CA LEU A 312 19.40 -6.77 12.26
C LEU A 312 20.00 -5.43 11.82
N ILE A 313 19.29 -4.31 12.02
CA ILE A 313 19.80 -2.97 11.73
C ILE A 313 20.80 -2.58 12.82
N VAL A 314 22.03 -2.20 12.42
CA VAL A 314 23.12 -1.88 13.34
C VAL A 314 22.89 -0.54 14.04
N ALA A 315 22.45 0.47 13.30
CA ALA A 315 22.16 1.81 13.80
C ALA A 315 20.97 1.78 14.78
N ALA A 316 21.13 2.38 15.97
CA ALA A 316 20.10 2.34 17.02
C ALA A 316 18.86 3.16 16.65
N ASP A 317 19.05 4.35 16.09
CA ASP A 317 18.01 5.18 15.48
C ASP A 317 17.29 4.42 14.35
N GLY A 318 18.04 3.67 13.54
CA GLY A 318 17.47 2.86 12.47
C GLY A 318 16.56 1.72 12.96
N ARG A 319 16.90 1.08 14.07
CA ARG A 319 16.02 0.08 14.71
C ARG A 319 14.70 0.69 15.18
N ASP A 320 14.77 1.84 15.83
CA ASP A 320 13.60 2.57 16.31
C ASP A 320 12.69 3.00 15.15
N ALA A 321 13.27 3.56 14.09
CA ALA A 321 12.54 3.95 12.88
C ALA A 321 11.89 2.75 12.17
N CYS A 322 12.60 1.62 12.05
CA CYS A 322 12.06 0.39 11.49
C CYS A 322 10.85 -0.11 12.29
N ILE A 323 10.93 -0.13 13.63
CA ILE A 323 9.80 -0.54 14.47
C ILE A 323 8.62 0.44 14.37
N ALA A 324 8.89 1.74 14.31
CA ALA A 324 7.88 2.77 14.13
C ALA A 324 7.08 2.55 12.82
N ASP A 325 7.76 2.39 11.69
CA ASP A 325 7.05 2.17 10.42
C ASP A 325 6.47 0.77 10.28
N ALA A 326 7.00 -0.23 10.99
CA ALA A 326 6.35 -1.55 11.10
C ALA A 326 4.97 -1.43 11.76
N VAL A 327 4.84 -0.73 12.90
CA VAL A 327 3.52 -0.54 13.53
C VAL A 327 2.60 0.34 12.68
N ALA A 328 3.13 1.33 11.97
CA ALA A 328 2.35 2.13 11.04
C ALA A 328 1.81 1.29 9.86
N SER A 329 2.62 0.37 9.34
CA SER A 329 2.24 -0.60 8.30
C SER A 329 1.16 -1.58 8.79
N ILE A 330 1.15 -1.92 10.07
CA ILE A 330 0.11 -2.73 10.72
C ILE A 330 -1.16 -1.92 10.95
N PHE A 331 -1.06 -0.67 11.40
CA PHE A 331 -2.21 0.19 11.65
C PHE A 331 -2.91 0.64 10.35
N TRP A 332 -2.12 0.82 9.29
CA TRP A 332 -2.56 1.12 7.92
C TRP A 332 -3.60 2.23 7.83
N GLY A 333 -3.25 3.44 8.30
CA GLY A 333 -4.17 4.58 8.26
C GLY A 333 -5.47 4.38 9.05
N GLY A 334 -5.47 3.48 10.05
CA GLY A 334 -6.64 3.17 10.88
C GLY A 334 -7.64 2.20 10.27
N GLU A 335 -7.30 1.61 9.12
CA GLU A 335 -8.15 0.70 8.36
C GLU A 335 -8.11 -0.75 8.87
N ASN A 336 -6.99 -1.16 9.49
CA ASN A 336 -6.89 -2.46 10.15
C ASN A 336 -7.47 -2.43 11.57
N ASP A 337 -7.73 -3.61 12.14
CA ASP A 337 -8.09 -3.70 13.55
C ASP A 337 -6.93 -3.17 14.42
N PRO A 338 -7.13 -2.10 15.21
CA PRO A 338 -6.08 -1.52 16.04
C PRO A 338 -5.52 -2.48 17.08
N GLU A 339 -6.25 -3.55 17.47
CA GLU A 339 -5.75 -4.58 18.39
C GLU A 339 -4.40 -5.15 17.93
N ALA A 340 -4.22 -5.30 16.62
CA ALA A 340 -2.98 -5.84 16.05
C ALA A 340 -1.78 -4.93 16.30
N SER A 341 -1.94 -3.61 16.19
CA SER A 341 -0.89 -2.63 16.49
C SER A 341 -0.53 -2.62 17.97
N PHE A 342 -1.53 -2.73 18.88
CA PHE A 342 -1.27 -2.84 20.31
C PHE A 342 -0.54 -4.14 20.67
N ARG A 343 -0.98 -5.28 20.09
CA ARG A 343 -0.32 -6.58 20.25
C ARG A 343 1.12 -6.54 19.75
N PHE A 344 1.35 -5.96 18.57
CA PHE A 344 2.69 -5.80 18.01
C PHE A 344 3.59 -5.01 18.96
N CYS A 345 3.19 -3.82 19.42
CA CYS A 345 4.02 -3.03 20.34
C CYS A 345 4.27 -3.71 21.70
N ALA A 346 3.35 -4.56 22.17
CA ALA A 346 3.55 -5.34 23.39
C ALA A 346 4.62 -6.44 23.24
N LEU A 347 4.85 -6.92 22.02
CA LEU A 347 5.90 -7.91 21.71
C LEU A 347 7.29 -7.26 21.52
N VAL A 348 7.35 -5.95 21.30
CA VAL A 348 8.61 -5.21 21.13
C VAL A 348 9.39 -5.13 22.45
N SER A 349 10.71 -5.28 22.37
CA SER A 349 11.61 -5.18 23.52
C SER A 349 11.56 -3.80 24.17
N ASP A 350 11.93 -3.72 25.46
CA ASP A 350 11.88 -2.46 26.22
C ASP A 350 12.62 -1.31 25.53
N GLN A 351 13.73 -1.61 24.85
CA GLN A 351 14.55 -0.61 24.14
C GLN A 351 13.80 0.11 23.02
N MET A 352 13.05 -0.62 22.18
CA MET A 352 12.38 -0.07 20.98
C MET A 352 10.88 0.21 21.21
N ARG A 353 10.34 -0.21 22.35
CA ARG A 353 8.90 -0.07 22.67
C ARG A 353 8.44 1.38 22.64
N GLY A 354 9.32 2.31 23.05
CA GLY A 354 9.05 3.74 22.99
C GLY A 354 8.76 4.24 21.58
N ALA A 355 9.59 3.86 20.60
CA ALA A 355 9.38 4.22 19.20
C ALA A 355 8.05 3.67 18.66
N CYS A 356 7.71 2.42 19.02
CA CYS A 356 6.46 1.78 18.62
C CYS A 356 5.23 2.55 19.11
N TYR A 357 5.09 2.77 20.42
CA TYR A 357 3.91 3.45 20.95
C TYR A 357 3.86 4.94 20.60
N MET A 358 5.00 5.61 20.43
CA MET A 358 5.05 7.00 19.97
C MET A 358 4.59 7.14 18.51
N ARG A 359 4.86 6.16 17.65
CA ARG A 359 4.30 6.17 16.30
C ARG A 359 2.82 5.84 16.31
N LEU A 360 2.42 4.79 17.04
CA LEU A 360 1.00 4.41 17.15
C LEU A 360 0.15 5.56 17.71
N SER A 361 0.65 6.35 18.66
CA SER A 361 -0.08 7.51 19.18
C SER A 361 -0.31 8.59 18.13
N LYS A 362 0.71 8.89 17.30
CA LYS A 362 0.59 9.82 16.16
C LYS A 362 -0.41 9.30 15.13
N ASP A 363 -0.36 8.02 14.79
CA ASP A 363 -1.26 7.42 13.81
C ASP A 363 -2.71 7.39 14.31
N ILE A 364 -2.95 7.08 15.59
CA ILE A 364 -4.28 7.16 16.22
C ILE A 364 -4.81 8.60 16.18
N ARG A 365 -3.96 9.59 16.43
CA ARG A 365 -4.37 11.00 16.36
C ARG A 365 -4.76 11.40 14.93
N SER A 366 -3.96 11.02 13.94
CA SER A 366 -4.18 11.37 12.54
C SER A 366 -5.38 10.63 11.91
N TYR A 367 -5.59 9.36 12.25
CA TYR A 367 -6.54 8.50 11.54
C TYR A 367 -7.62 7.85 12.41
N GLY A 368 -7.56 8.00 13.74
CA GLY A 368 -8.52 7.37 14.65
C GLY A 368 -9.95 7.89 14.49
N GLY A 369 -10.13 9.11 13.96
CA GLY A 369 -11.42 9.73 13.75
C GLY A 369 -12.28 9.74 15.03
N GLY A 370 -13.53 9.27 14.93
CA GLY A 370 -14.42 9.17 16.10
C GLY A 370 -13.95 8.19 17.19
N ARG A 371 -12.91 7.38 16.94
CA ARG A 371 -12.34 6.41 17.90
C ARG A 371 -11.10 6.94 18.61
N THR A 372 -10.55 8.10 18.22
CA THR A 372 -9.25 8.60 18.71
C THR A 372 -9.13 8.57 20.23
N ARG A 373 -10.08 9.17 20.97
CA ARG A 373 -10.06 9.17 22.45
C ARG A 373 -9.98 7.77 23.04
N LYS A 374 -10.87 6.86 22.61
CA LYS A 374 -10.92 5.48 23.09
C LYS A 374 -9.62 4.73 22.82
N LEU A 375 -8.99 4.98 21.67
CA LEU A 375 -7.71 4.35 21.31
C LEU A 375 -6.54 4.96 22.11
N CYS A 376 -6.52 6.28 22.29
CA CYS A 376 -5.51 6.97 23.11
C CYS A 376 -5.53 6.48 24.57
N ASP A 377 -6.72 6.25 25.15
CA ASP A 377 -6.86 5.76 26.54
C ASP A 377 -6.24 4.37 26.77
N ARG A 378 -6.03 3.61 25.70
CA ARG A 378 -5.40 2.28 25.75
C ARG A 378 -3.89 2.31 25.68
N LEU A 379 -3.29 3.43 25.29
CA LEU A 379 -1.83 3.57 25.27
C LEU A 379 -1.29 3.50 26.72
N PRO A 380 -0.05 3.05 26.92
CA PRO A 380 0.67 3.26 28.17
C PRO A 380 0.65 4.75 28.57
N VAL A 381 0.57 5.02 29.87
CA VAL A 381 0.28 6.35 30.43
C VAL A 381 1.24 7.42 29.89
N GLU A 382 2.52 7.06 29.78
CA GLU A 382 3.60 7.89 29.28
C GLU A 382 3.43 8.33 27.81
N TYR A 383 2.65 7.61 27.01
CA TYR A 383 2.40 7.95 25.60
C TYR A 383 1.04 8.60 25.34
N ARG A 384 0.15 8.66 26.34
CA ARG A 384 -1.19 9.25 26.17
C ARG A 384 -1.14 10.73 25.82
N ALA A 385 -0.21 11.46 26.42
CA ALA A 385 -0.05 12.90 26.20
C ALA A 385 0.25 13.25 24.74
N SER A 386 0.95 12.38 23.99
CA SER A 386 1.24 12.62 22.56
C SER A 386 0.07 12.27 21.64
N CYS A 387 -0.92 11.52 22.15
CA CYS A 387 -2.12 11.11 21.42
C CYS A 387 -3.28 12.11 21.58
N SER A 388 -3.36 12.75 22.75
CA SER A 388 -4.42 13.71 23.07
C SER A 388 -4.43 14.91 22.11
N VAL A 389 -5.65 15.28 21.70
CA VAL A 389 -5.95 16.49 20.91
C VAL A 389 -6.13 17.68 21.84
#